data_AF-A0A958XCG5-F1
#
_entry.id   AF-A0A958XCG5-F1
#
_cell.length_a   1.000
_cell.length_b   1.000
_cell.length_c   1.000
_cell.angle_alpha   90.00
_cell.angle_beta   90.00
_cell.angle_gamma   90.00
#
_symmetry.space_group_name_H-M   'P 1'
#
loop_
_entity.id
_entity.type
_entity.pdbx_description
1 polymer ?
#
loop_
_entity_poly.entity_id
_entity_poly.type
_entity_poly.pdbx_seq_one_letter_code
_entity_poly.pdbx_strand_id
1 'polypeptide(L)'
;LWPQVLRAWGLATTYPVAEAQFRPEGYSDDRYTNMIRATTMAMSAVQGGVDRLTVLPYDAGREDKAEYSQAFGRRIARNVQHLLKLESGFDQVPDPAAGSYYIENLTRLFAEKAWAQFQQTA
;
A
#
# COMPACT_ATOMS: atom_id res chain seq x y z
N LEU A 1 -11.48 12.34 0.05
CA LEU A 1 -11.41 13.36 -1.02
C LEU A 1 -12.33 13.02 -2.20
N TRP A 2 -12.21 11.84 -2.83
CA TRP A 2 -13.03 11.47 -4.00
C TRP A 2 -14.56 11.68 -3.86
N PRO A 3 -15.22 11.31 -2.75
CA PRO A 3 -16.65 11.60 -2.57
C PRO A 3 -17.00 13.09 -2.53
N GLN A 4 -16.05 13.98 -2.20
CA GLN A 4 -16.28 15.42 -2.25
C GLN A 4 -16.27 15.93 -3.70
N VAL A 5 -15.39 15.38 -4.54
CA VAL A 5 -15.35 15.68 -5.99
C VAL A 5 -16.66 15.25 -6.65
N LEU A 6 -17.12 14.01 -6.41
CA LEU A 6 -18.38 13.52 -6.97
C LEU A 6 -19.58 14.38 -6.57
N ARG A 7 -19.64 14.78 -5.29
CA ARG A 7 -20.68 15.68 -4.79
C ARG A 7 -20.65 17.05 -5.44
N ALA A 8 -19.45 17.61 -5.66
CA ALA A 8 -19.31 18.90 -6.35
C ALA A 8 -19.84 18.86 -7.79
N TRP A 9 -19.79 17.69 -8.44
CA TRP A 9 -20.29 17.48 -9.81
C TRP A 9 -21.73 16.95 -9.87
N GLY A 10 -22.43 16.83 -8.72
CA GLY A 10 -23.79 16.31 -8.67
C GLY A 10 -23.92 14.83 -9.03
N LEU A 11 -22.82 14.07 -8.96
CA LEU A 11 -22.79 12.63 -9.26
C LEU A 11 -23.08 11.80 -8.00
N ALA A 12 -23.60 10.60 -8.19
CA ALA A 12 -23.81 9.65 -7.10
C ALA A 12 -22.49 9.24 -6.45
N THR A 13 -22.48 9.13 -5.12
CA THR A 13 -21.28 8.71 -4.37
C THR A 13 -20.93 7.27 -4.70
N THR A 14 -19.78 7.09 -5.33
CA THR A 14 -19.18 5.78 -5.59
C THR A 14 -17.77 5.75 -5.04
N TYR A 15 -17.35 4.59 -4.52
CA TYR A 15 -16.00 4.38 -4.02
C TYR A 15 -15.18 3.70 -5.12
N PRO A 16 -14.01 4.23 -5.48
CA PRO A 16 -13.15 3.61 -6.47
C PRO A 16 -12.50 2.36 -5.87
N VAL A 17 -12.15 1.41 -6.73
CA VAL A 17 -11.31 0.27 -6.33
C VAL A 17 -9.88 0.78 -6.16
N ALA A 18 -9.32 0.62 -4.97
CA ALA A 18 -7.96 0.99 -4.63
C ALA A 18 -7.01 -0.18 -4.96
N GLU A 19 -6.04 0.08 -5.84
CA GLU A 19 -5.00 -0.88 -6.19
C GLU A 19 -3.61 -0.32 -5.84
N ALA A 20 -2.83 -1.09 -5.09
CA ALA A 20 -1.47 -0.75 -4.71
C ALA A 20 -0.49 -1.72 -5.38
N GLN A 21 0.47 -1.17 -6.11
CA GLN A 21 1.55 -1.92 -6.74
C GLN A 21 2.89 -1.34 -6.31
N PHE A 22 3.79 -2.20 -5.83
CA PHE A 22 5.15 -1.76 -5.52
C PHE A 22 5.91 -1.49 -6.80
N ARG A 23 6.85 -0.54 -6.73
CA ARG A 23 7.74 -0.23 -7.85
C ARG A 23 9.19 -0.60 -7.52
N PRO A 24 9.99 -1.06 -8.49
CA PRO A 24 11.39 -1.43 -8.25
C PRO A 24 12.26 -0.30 -7.67
N GLU A 25 11.90 0.96 -7.93
CA GLU A 25 12.60 2.13 -7.37
C GLU A 25 12.46 2.23 -5.85
N GLY A 26 11.46 1.57 -5.26
CA GLY A 26 11.29 1.46 -3.80
C GLY A 26 12.29 0.50 -3.13
N TYR A 27 13.07 -0.24 -3.90
CA TYR A 27 14.06 -1.19 -3.41
C TYR A 27 15.49 -0.66 -3.49
N SER A 28 16.27 -0.99 -2.46
CA SER A 28 17.70 -0.67 -2.40
C SER A 28 18.56 -1.80 -2.95
N ASP A 29 19.86 -1.57 -3.05
CA ASP A 29 20.82 -2.61 -3.43
C ASP A 29 20.96 -3.73 -2.39
N ASP A 30 20.68 -3.43 -1.11
CA ASP A 30 20.57 -4.46 -0.07
C ASP A 30 19.23 -5.20 -0.16
N ARG A 31 19.33 -6.44 -0.63
CA ARG A 31 18.22 -7.34 -0.94
C ARG A 31 17.51 -7.89 0.28
N TYR A 32 18.24 -8.19 1.36
CA TYR A 32 17.63 -8.74 2.56
C TYR A 32 16.76 -7.69 3.25
N THR A 33 17.20 -6.43 3.26
CA THR A 33 16.37 -5.32 3.72
C THR A 33 15.14 -5.11 2.84
N ASN A 34 15.19 -5.41 1.53
CA ASN A 34 14.01 -5.32 0.67
C ASN A 34 12.91 -6.31 1.07
N MET A 35 13.26 -7.47 1.64
CA MET A 35 12.26 -8.42 2.18
C MET A 35 11.48 -7.77 3.34
N ILE A 36 12.18 -7.11 4.26
CA ILE A 36 11.56 -6.40 5.40
C ILE A 36 10.73 -5.22 4.89
N ARG A 37 11.27 -4.42 3.96
CA ARG A 37 10.55 -3.29 3.34
C ARG A 37 9.27 -3.75 2.67
N ALA A 38 9.31 -4.84 1.90
CA ALA A 38 8.15 -5.37 1.21
C ALA A 38 7.02 -5.71 2.20
N THR A 39 7.36 -6.35 3.33
CA THR A 39 6.40 -6.67 4.39
C THR A 39 5.80 -5.41 5.02
N THR A 40 6.62 -4.42 5.37
CA THR A 40 6.13 -3.17 5.97
C THR A 40 5.24 -2.38 5.01
N MET A 41 5.64 -2.27 3.74
CA MET A 41 4.83 -1.61 2.71
C MET A 41 3.50 -2.33 2.48
N ALA A 42 3.52 -3.68 2.48
CA ALA A 42 2.32 -4.48 2.29
C ALA A 42 1.36 -4.31 3.46
N MET A 43 1.89 -4.34 4.68
CA MET A 43 1.14 -4.07 5.90
C MET A 43 0.51 -2.67 5.90
N SER A 44 1.23 -1.64 5.45
CA SER A 44 0.67 -0.30 5.31
C SER A 44 -0.45 -0.23 4.27
N ALA A 45 -0.29 -0.90 3.12
CA ALA A 45 -1.31 -0.94 2.07
C ALA A 45 -2.60 -1.64 2.55
N VAL A 46 -2.46 -2.77 3.25
CA VAL A 46 -3.59 -3.52 3.82
C VAL A 46 -4.32 -2.69 4.87
N GLN A 47 -3.60 -2.08 5.83
CA GLN A 47 -4.23 -1.22 6.84
C GLN A 47 -4.87 0.04 6.24
N GLY A 48 -4.38 0.50 5.08
CA GLY A 48 -4.99 1.59 4.33
C GLY A 48 -6.27 1.21 3.57
N GLY A 49 -6.71 -0.05 3.64
CA GLY A 49 -7.95 -0.52 3.01
C GLY A 49 -7.84 -0.75 1.50
N VAL A 50 -6.68 -1.19 1.01
CA VAL A 50 -6.50 -1.51 -0.41
C VAL A 50 -7.33 -2.74 -0.83
N ASP A 51 -7.97 -2.70 -2.01
CA ASP A 51 -8.71 -3.83 -2.55
C ASP A 51 -7.79 -4.84 -3.26
N ARG A 52 -6.73 -4.35 -3.90
CA ARG A 52 -5.75 -5.18 -4.63
C ARG A 52 -4.32 -4.78 -4.30
N LEU A 53 -3.50 -5.75 -3.93
CA LEU A 53 -2.11 -5.54 -3.57
C LEU A 53 -1.18 -6.41 -4.44
N THR A 54 -0.21 -5.76 -5.08
CA THR A 54 0.88 -6.43 -5.80
C THR A 54 2.21 -6.18 -5.09
N VAL A 55 2.71 -7.24 -4.44
CA VAL A 55 4.05 -7.27 -3.82
C VAL A 55 5.08 -7.74 -4.85
N LEU A 56 6.17 -6.99 -5.00
CA LEU A 56 7.27 -7.38 -5.88
C LEU A 56 8.26 -8.33 -5.17
N PRO A 57 8.97 -9.19 -5.93
CA PRO A 57 10.13 -9.94 -5.43
C PRO A 57 11.21 -9.01 -4.86
N TYR A 58 11.92 -9.46 -3.83
CA TYR A 58 12.93 -8.65 -3.12
C TYR A 58 14.11 -8.20 -4.01
N ASP A 59 14.30 -8.88 -5.14
CA ASP A 59 15.32 -8.66 -6.16
C ASP A 59 14.81 -7.90 -7.39
N ALA A 60 13.58 -7.37 -7.37
CA ALA A 60 12.99 -6.65 -8.50
C ALA A 60 13.85 -5.46 -8.96
N GLY A 61 14.10 -5.38 -10.27
CA GLY A 61 14.99 -4.40 -10.91
C GLY A 61 16.49 -4.68 -10.73
N ARG A 62 16.86 -5.80 -10.10
CA ARG A 62 18.24 -6.26 -9.81
C ARG A 62 18.35 -7.78 -9.96
N GLU A 63 17.50 -8.34 -10.83
CA GLU A 63 17.35 -9.77 -11.06
C GLU A 63 18.66 -10.41 -11.53
N ASP A 64 19.48 -9.65 -12.26
CA ASP A 64 20.82 -10.02 -12.74
C ASP A 64 21.80 -10.34 -11.60
N LYS A 65 21.57 -9.76 -10.42
CA LYS A 65 22.46 -9.93 -9.28
C LYS A 65 21.93 -10.96 -8.28
N ALA A 66 20.72 -11.50 -8.46
CA ALA A 66 20.04 -12.35 -7.50
C ALA A 66 20.86 -13.60 -7.12
N GLU A 67 20.92 -13.89 -5.82
CA GLU A 67 21.63 -15.07 -5.28
C GLU A 67 20.83 -16.37 -5.49
N TYR A 68 19.50 -16.25 -5.52
CA TYR A 68 18.56 -17.36 -5.67
C TYR A 68 17.80 -17.26 -6.98
N SER A 69 17.16 -18.36 -7.37
CA SER A 69 16.30 -18.38 -8.55
C SER A 69 15.15 -17.38 -8.47
N GLN A 70 14.69 -16.92 -9.63
CA GLN A 70 13.51 -16.05 -9.73
C GLN A 70 12.23 -16.66 -9.14
N ALA A 71 12.14 -18.00 -9.10
CA ALA A 71 11.03 -18.70 -8.44
C ALA A 71 11.05 -18.50 -6.91
N PHE A 72 12.24 -18.40 -6.30
CA PHE A 72 12.38 -18.12 -4.88
C PHE A 72 11.91 -16.71 -4.55
N GLY A 73 12.36 -15.69 -5.29
CA GLY A 73 11.91 -14.30 -5.09
C GLY A 73 10.39 -14.15 -5.20
N ARG A 74 9.78 -14.76 -6.23
CA ARG A 74 8.31 -14.78 -6.38
C ARG A 74 7.60 -15.50 -5.24
N ARG A 75 8.17 -16.57 -4.69
CA ARG A 75 7.62 -17.27 -3.53
C ARG A 75 7.64 -16.37 -2.29
N ILE A 76 8.75 -15.67 -2.03
CA ILE A 76 8.86 -14.74 -0.90
C ILE A 76 7.80 -13.64 -1.00
N ALA A 77 7.66 -13.00 -2.17
CA ALA A 77 6.67 -11.95 -2.39
C ALA A 77 5.22 -12.40 -2.13
N ARG A 78 4.87 -13.61 -2.59
CA ARG A 78 3.54 -14.18 -2.33
C ARG A 78 3.34 -14.55 -0.86
N ASN A 79 4.38 -15.05 -0.19
CA ASN A 79 4.32 -15.42 1.22
C ASN A 79 4.06 -14.21 2.13
N VAL A 80 4.53 -13.01 1.77
CA VAL A 80 4.17 -11.77 2.49
C VAL A 80 2.65 -11.59 2.53
N GLN A 81 1.98 -11.78 1.39
CA GLN A 81 0.51 -11.66 1.32
C GLN A 81 -0.19 -12.77 2.12
N HIS A 82 0.31 -14.01 2.07
CA HIS A 82 -0.23 -15.10 2.87
C HIS A 82 -0.08 -14.84 4.37
N LEU A 83 1.07 -14.36 4.82
CA LEU A 83 1.31 -14.04 6.22
C LEU A 83 0.35 -12.95 6.72
N LEU A 84 0.18 -11.88 5.93
CA LEU A 84 -0.77 -10.80 6.26
C LEU A 84 -2.24 -11.25 6.23
N LYS A 85 -2.59 -12.25 5.43
CA LYS A 85 -3.97 -12.73 5.34
C LYS A 85 -4.30 -13.81 6.36
N LEU A 86 -3.35 -14.67 6.68
CA LEU A 86 -3.59 -15.91 7.44
C LEU A 86 -3.08 -15.85 8.88
N GLU A 87 -2.08 -15.00 9.17
CA GLU A 87 -1.36 -15.04 10.45
C GLU A 87 -1.38 -13.71 11.21
N SER A 88 -1.51 -12.56 10.54
CA SER A 88 -1.42 -11.26 11.22
C SER A 88 -2.69 -10.82 11.94
N GLY A 89 -3.83 -11.46 11.67
CA GLY A 89 -5.13 -11.11 12.26
C GLY A 89 -5.72 -9.78 11.77
N PHE A 90 -5.18 -9.19 10.69
CA PHE A 90 -5.72 -7.94 10.13
C PHE A 90 -7.13 -8.08 9.54
N ASP A 91 -7.61 -9.29 9.32
CA ASP A 91 -8.97 -9.54 8.83
C ASP A 91 -9.99 -9.73 9.96
N GLN A 92 -9.60 -9.62 11.22
CA GLN A 92 -10.50 -9.73 12.37
C GLN A 92 -11.29 -8.43 12.64
N VAL A 93 -10.77 -7.28 12.21
CA VAL A 93 -11.38 -5.96 12.41
C VAL A 93 -11.36 -5.19 11.08
N PRO A 94 -12.46 -4.55 10.65
CA PRO A 94 -12.52 -3.87 9.36
C PRO A 94 -11.53 -2.70 9.20
N ASP A 95 -11.31 -1.92 10.25
CA ASP A 95 -10.35 -0.81 10.29
C ASP A 95 -9.59 -0.83 11.62
N PRO A 96 -8.39 -1.44 11.66
CA PRO A 96 -7.59 -1.49 12.87
C PRO A 96 -6.92 -0.15 13.23
N ALA A 97 -6.88 0.81 12.28
CA ALA A 97 -6.25 2.10 12.47
C ALA A 97 -7.22 3.17 13.02
N ALA A 98 -8.53 2.94 12.89
CA ALA A 98 -9.58 3.82 13.39
C ALA A 98 -9.38 4.21 14.86
N GLY A 99 -9.48 5.51 15.15
CA GLY A 99 -9.37 6.05 16.51
C GLY A 99 -7.93 6.24 17.00
N SER A 100 -6.91 5.86 16.22
CA SER A 100 -5.53 6.23 16.51
C SER A 100 -5.34 7.73 16.33
N TYR A 101 -5.09 8.46 17.43
CA TYR A 101 -4.84 9.91 17.38
C TYR A 101 -3.77 10.29 16.33
N TYR A 102 -2.72 9.48 16.21
CA TYR A 102 -1.63 9.71 15.26
C TYR A 102 -2.09 9.56 13.80
N ILE A 103 -2.75 8.44 13.46
CA ILE A 103 -3.17 8.15 12.09
C ILE A 103 -4.30 9.10 11.66
N GLU A 104 -5.25 9.40 12.55
CA GLU A 104 -6.32 10.36 12.29
C GLU A 104 -5.78 11.76 12.01
N ASN A 105 -4.83 12.23 12.83
CA ASN A 105 -4.21 13.54 12.65
C ASN A 105 -3.41 13.61 11.33
N LEU A 106 -2.64 12.57 11.00
CA LEU A 106 -1.93 12.51 9.72
C LEU A 106 -2.89 12.47 8.53
N THR A 107 -3.95 11.66 8.61
CA THR A 107 -4.97 11.53 7.55
C THR A 107 -5.61 12.89 7.27
N ARG A 108 -5.99 13.62 8.32
CA ARG A 108 -6.52 14.98 8.19
C ARG A 108 -5.52 15.94 7.54
N LEU A 109 -4.27 15.97 8.01
CA LEU A 109 -3.23 16.84 7.45
C LEU A 109 -2.94 16.54 5.98
N PHE A 110 -2.90 15.27 5.59
CA PHE A 110 -2.72 14.87 4.20
C PHE A 110 -3.92 15.28 3.34
N ALA A 111 -5.14 15.07 3.83
CA ALA A 111 -6.36 15.44 3.11
C ALA A 111 -6.44 16.95 2.86
N GLU A 112 -6.16 17.77 3.87
CA GLU A 112 -6.15 19.23 3.77
C GLU A 112 -5.13 19.72 2.73
N LYS A 113 -3.89 19.23 2.81
CA LYS A 113 -2.82 19.60 1.87
C LYS A 113 -3.11 19.17 0.44
N ALA A 114 -3.57 17.93 0.25
CA ALA A 114 -3.91 17.41 -1.07
C ALA A 114 -5.08 18.18 -1.70
N TRP A 115 -6.08 18.55 -0.90
CA TRP A 115 -7.22 19.35 -1.37
C TRP A 115 -6.79 20.77 -1.76
N ALA A 116 -5.97 21.43 -0.94
CA ALA A 116 -5.44 22.75 -1.27
C ALA A 116 -4.62 22.73 -2.58
N GLN A 117 -3.78 21.71 -2.77
CA GLN A 117 -3.01 21.55 -4.01
C GLN A 117 -3.92 21.30 -5.22
N PHE A 118 -4.95 20.46 -5.06
CA PHE A 118 -5.93 20.17 -6.11
C PHE A 118 -6.63 21.46 -6.57
N GLN A 119 -7.09 22.30 -5.64
CA GLN A 119 -7.77 23.56 -5.95
C GLN A 119 -6.86 24.63 -6.59
N GLN A 120 -5.55 24.55 -6.43
CA GLN A 120 -4.60 25.43 -7.12
C GLN A 120 -4.35 25.01 -8.57
N THR A 121 -4.55 23.73 -8.88
CA THR A 121 -4.16 23.13 -10.17
C THR A 121 -5.37 22.86 -11.07
N ALA A 122 -6.58 22.78 -10.50
CA ALA A 122 -7.85 22.60 -11.19
C ALA A 122 -8.50 23.95 -11.55
#